data_AF-A0A1S2W5A0-F1
#
_entry.id   AF-A0A1S2W5A0-F1
#
_cell.length_a   1.000
_cell.length_b   1.000
_cell.length_c   1.000
_cell.angle_alpha   90.00
_cell.angle_beta   90.00
_cell.angle_gamma   90.00
#
_symmetry.space_group_name_H-M   'P 1'
#
loop_
_entity.id
_entity.type
_entity.pdbx_description
1 polymer ?
#
loop_
_entity_poly.entity_id
_entity_poly.type
_entity_poly.pdbx_seq_one_letter_code
_entity_poly.pdbx_strand_id
1 'polypeptide(L)'
;MMLEYVNEKEDYDAFADKLKVLLSELLDAAGIKYHSIVARTKESESLYQKVLRQPNKYQSLRDVHDLTGIRIVTYFHDDVREAARIIENEFSIDRDQSVDKSTLLDTTEFGYLSVHFVAALSEQRLALSEYGRFKEHTAEIQIRSILQHAWAEIEHDLGYKNPNSVPAEVRRSFSRVAGLLEIADQEFVNIKKQLKQFEDETVQQILSDPHQVRITSDNLNYFIDHSSVINALDKQLVTSQMMLDSDQQLINELIRMFHYVDIRNYGELIEAVSVHSPLALKCAQVMPNPFLPRQGIGIAYICMAVTIAGNDPHRIDYFFRRFYPELRNVGEIIKQVQPLTEEMIQEKNID
;
A
#
# COMPACT_ATOMS: atom_id res chain seq x y z
N MET A 1 19.83 -34.87 16.97
CA MET A 1 18.65 -33.98 17.08
C MET A 1 18.84 -32.76 17.97
N MET A 2 18.75 -32.79 19.31
CA MET A 2 18.83 -31.53 20.09
C MET A 2 20.20 -30.85 20.01
N LEU A 3 21.29 -31.61 20.12
CA LEU A 3 22.66 -31.09 19.98
C LEU A 3 22.92 -30.55 18.55
N GLU A 4 22.45 -31.31 17.56
CA GLU A 4 22.49 -30.97 16.13
C GLU A 4 21.75 -29.64 15.88
N TYR A 5 20.55 -29.48 16.45
CA TYR A 5 19.77 -28.25 16.30
C TYR A 5 20.46 -27.03 16.89
N VAL A 6 21.09 -27.18 18.06
CA VAL A 6 21.82 -26.08 18.69
C VAL A 6 23.00 -25.65 17.82
N ASN A 7 23.68 -26.61 17.19
CA ASN A 7 24.80 -26.31 16.29
C ASN A 7 24.35 -25.69 14.96
N GLU A 8 23.17 -26.04 14.46
CA GLU A 8 22.62 -25.56 13.19
C GLU A 8 21.68 -24.35 13.35
N LYS A 9 21.39 -23.89 14.58
CA LYS A 9 20.41 -22.82 14.85
C LYS A 9 20.73 -21.52 14.09
N GLU A 10 22.01 -21.16 14.00
CA GLU A 10 22.44 -19.97 13.24
C GLU A 10 22.11 -20.07 11.75
N ASP A 11 22.17 -21.28 11.16
CA ASP A 11 21.79 -21.49 9.76
C ASP A 11 20.26 -21.37 9.57
N TYR A 12 19.47 -21.87 10.52
CA TYR A 12 18.02 -21.67 10.53
C TYR A 12 17.63 -20.19 10.71
N ASP A 13 18.32 -19.46 11.58
CA ASP A 13 18.13 -18.01 11.75
C ASP A 13 18.44 -17.25 10.44
N ALA A 14 19.56 -17.58 9.80
CA ALA A 14 19.94 -17.00 8.52
C ALA A 14 18.95 -17.35 7.39
N PHE A 15 18.39 -18.56 7.41
CA PHE A 15 17.35 -18.98 6.47
C PHE A 15 16.05 -18.19 6.68
N ALA A 16 15.62 -18.03 7.94
CA ALA A 16 14.43 -17.27 8.31
C ALA A 16 14.51 -15.81 7.83
N ASP A 17 15.65 -15.15 8.07
CA ASP A 17 15.88 -13.77 7.63
C ASP A 17 15.90 -13.65 6.11
N LYS A 18 16.53 -14.59 5.40
CA LYS A 18 16.55 -14.62 3.94
C LYS A 18 15.15 -14.82 3.35
N LEU A 19 14.35 -15.72 3.92
CA LEU A 19 12.98 -15.93 3.50
C LEU A 19 12.10 -14.71 3.76
N LYS A 20 12.30 -14.01 4.89
CA LYS A 20 11.57 -12.78 5.20
C LYS A 20 11.75 -11.72 4.11
N VAL A 21 13.00 -11.46 3.73
CA VAL A 21 13.34 -10.49 2.67
C VAL A 21 12.71 -10.91 1.35
N LEU A 22 12.91 -12.17 0.98
CA LEU A 22 12.41 -12.73 -0.27
C LEU A 22 10.89 -12.68 -0.40
N LEU A 23 10.17 -13.02 0.67
CA LEU A 23 8.71 -12.97 0.69
C LEU A 23 8.20 -11.52 0.64
N SER A 24 8.89 -10.57 1.30
CA SER A 24 8.59 -9.15 1.16
C SER A 24 8.68 -8.71 -0.30
N GLU A 25 9.82 -8.96 -0.95
CA GLU A 25 10.07 -8.56 -2.33
C GLU A 25 9.07 -9.17 -3.32
N LEU A 26 8.71 -10.44 -3.12
CA LEU A 26 7.68 -11.10 -3.93
C LEU A 26 6.30 -10.47 -3.79
N LEU A 27 5.87 -10.17 -2.56
CA LEU A 27 4.57 -9.55 -2.31
C LEU A 27 4.53 -8.11 -2.80
N ASP A 28 5.62 -7.35 -2.60
CA ASP A 28 5.76 -5.98 -3.07
C ASP A 28 5.73 -5.92 -4.61
N ALA A 29 6.42 -6.83 -5.30
CA ALA A 29 6.41 -6.94 -6.76
C ALA A 29 5.02 -7.29 -7.32
N ALA A 30 4.22 -8.05 -6.57
CA ALA A 30 2.84 -8.36 -6.92
C ALA A 30 1.84 -7.26 -6.53
N GLY A 31 2.29 -6.18 -5.88
CA GLY A 31 1.44 -5.10 -5.41
C GLY A 31 0.56 -5.47 -4.21
N ILE A 32 0.88 -6.54 -3.49
CA ILE A 32 0.10 -7.01 -2.35
C ILE A 32 0.50 -6.21 -1.11
N LYS A 33 -0.46 -5.47 -0.55
CA LYS A 33 -0.28 -4.77 0.73
C LYS A 33 -0.42 -5.75 1.89
N TYR A 34 0.56 -5.74 2.79
CA TYR A 34 0.54 -6.53 4.01
C TYR A 34 0.79 -5.65 5.23
N HIS A 35 0.24 -6.08 6.36
CA HIS A 35 0.46 -5.44 7.65
C HIS A 35 1.86 -5.77 8.20
N SER A 36 2.26 -7.04 8.12
CA SER A 36 3.56 -7.47 8.64
C SER A 36 3.98 -8.84 8.11
N ILE A 37 5.30 -9.01 7.95
CA ILE A 37 5.94 -10.33 7.79
C ILE A 37 6.87 -10.55 8.97
N VAL A 38 6.63 -11.62 9.73
CA VAL A 38 7.44 -12.00 10.89
C VAL A 38 8.08 -13.34 10.60
N ALA A 39 9.40 -13.38 10.68
CA ALA A 39 10.17 -14.62 10.63
C ALA A 39 10.61 -14.98 12.04
N ARG A 40 10.60 -16.28 12.35
CA ARG A 40 11.09 -16.80 13.62
C ARG A 40 11.73 -18.16 13.39
N THR A 41 12.77 -18.41 14.14
CA THR A 41 13.31 -19.76 14.34
C THR A 41 12.78 -20.29 15.65
N LYS A 42 12.51 -21.59 15.73
CA LYS A 42 12.01 -22.21 16.95
C LYS A 42 13.04 -22.08 18.09
N GLU A 43 12.54 -21.88 19.30
CA GLU A 43 13.42 -21.93 20.48
C GLU A 43 13.72 -23.39 20.84
N SER A 44 14.97 -23.68 21.25
CA SER A 44 15.43 -25.03 21.55
C SER A 44 14.57 -25.72 22.61
N GLU A 45 14.15 -24.99 23.64
CA GLU A 45 13.22 -25.52 24.66
C GLU A 45 11.86 -25.87 24.06
N SER A 46 11.33 -25.03 23.16
CA SER A 46 10.07 -25.31 22.46
C SER A 46 10.16 -26.52 21.53
N LEU A 47 11.32 -26.73 20.89
CA LEU A 47 11.59 -27.93 20.10
C LEU A 47 11.61 -29.17 21.00
N TYR A 48 12.34 -29.11 22.11
CA TYR A 48 12.44 -30.21 23.07
C TYR A 48 11.06 -30.64 23.58
N GLN A 49 10.25 -29.67 24.04
CA GLN A 49 8.89 -29.94 24.50
C GLN A 49 7.98 -30.53 23.40
N LYS A 50 8.15 -30.11 22.14
CA LYS A 50 7.38 -30.63 21.01
C LYS A 50 7.73 -32.09 20.72
N VAL A 51 9.01 -32.41 20.68
CA VAL A 51 9.52 -33.77 20.46
C VAL A 51 9.07 -34.70 21.58
N LEU A 52 9.17 -34.26 22.84
CA LEU A 52 8.74 -35.06 24.00
C LEU A 52 7.24 -35.42 23.95
N ARG A 53 6.39 -34.53 23.45
CA ARG A 53 4.95 -34.78 23.32
C ARG A 53 4.63 -35.80 22.23
N GLN A 54 5.50 -35.98 21.24
CA GLN A 54 5.28 -36.84 20.07
C GLN A 54 6.53 -37.65 19.74
N PRO A 55 7.00 -38.53 20.65
CA PRO A 55 8.32 -39.14 20.57
C PRO A 55 8.51 -40.06 19.35
N ASN A 56 7.43 -40.61 18.79
CA ASN A 56 7.49 -41.50 17.63
C ASN A 56 7.31 -40.78 16.28
N LYS A 57 7.01 -39.47 16.28
CA LYS A 57 6.73 -38.71 15.05
C LYS A 57 7.98 -38.13 14.42
N TYR A 58 8.96 -37.73 15.23
CA TYR A 58 10.14 -36.99 14.79
C TYR A 58 11.39 -37.86 14.97
N GLN A 59 11.94 -38.35 13.86
CA GLN A 59 13.15 -39.18 13.84
C GLN A 59 14.41 -38.34 13.55
N SER A 60 14.25 -37.22 12.85
CA SER A 60 15.29 -36.26 12.50
C SER A 60 14.78 -34.81 12.60
N LEU A 61 15.69 -33.83 12.52
CA LEU A 61 15.29 -32.41 12.46
C LEU A 61 14.45 -32.08 11.23
N ARG A 62 14.65 -32.81 10.13
CA ARG A 62 13.92 -32.60 8.87
C ARG A 62 12.43 -32.92 8.98
N ASP A 63 12.06 -33.76 9.93
CA ASP A 63 10.66 -34.11 10.21
C ASP A 63 9.93 -32.97 10.95
N VAL A 64 10.67 -31.98 11.44
CA VAL A 64 10.13 -30.82 12.16
C VAL A 64 10.03 -29.64 11.18
N HIS A 65 8.89 -29.52 10.51
CA HIS A 65 8.69 -28.50 9.47
C HIS A 65 8.58 -27.06 9.99
N ASP A 66 8.32 -26.86 11.29
CA ASP A 66 8.20 -25.55 11.94
C ASP A 66 9.47 -25.12 12.69
N LEU A 67 10.65 -25.63 12.30
CA LEU A 67 11.93 -25.12 12.79
C LEU A 67 12.16 -23.68 12.35
N THR A 68 11.79 -23.37 11.11
CA THR A 68 11.66 -22.01 10.59
C THR A 68 10.17 -21.73 10.38
N GLY A 69 9.67 -20.65 10.97
CA GLY A 69 8.28 -20.21 10.80
C GLY A 69 8.23 -18.81 10.23
N ILE A 70 7.48 -18.62 9.15
CA ILE A 70 7.16 -17.31 8.60
C ILE A 70 5.66 -17.04 8.79
N ARG A 71 5.32 -15.85 9.26
CA ARG A 71 3.94 -15.39 9.35
C ARG A 71 3.76 -14.15 8.49
N ILE A 72 2.87 -14.25 7.52
CA ILE A 72 2.43 -13.16 6.66
C ILE A 72 1.04 -12.75 7.12
N VAL A 73 0.90 -11.48 7.52
CA VAL A 73 -0.37 -10.89 7.91
C VAL A 73 -0.75 -9.85 6.87
N THR A 74 -1.79 -10.12 6.08
CA THR A 74 -2.37 -9.19 5.10
C THR A 74 -3.45 -8.32 5.75
N TYR A 75 -3.84 -7.23 5.10
CA TYR A 75 -4.96 -6.41 5.60
C TYR A 75 -6.31 -7.10 5.38
N PHE A 76 -6.47 -7.75 4.23
CA PHE A 76 -7.75 -8.33 3.81
C PHE A 76 -7.60 -9.81 3.43
N HIS A 77 -8.72 -10.53 3.45
CA HIS A 77 -8.75 -11.97 3.15
C HIS A 77 -8.52 -12.31 1.66
N ASP A 78 -8.89 -11.43 0.73
CA ASP A 78 -8.61 -11.63 -0.71
C ASP A 78 -7.10 -11.67 -0.99
N ASP A 79 -6.34 -10.80 -0.32
CA ASP A 79 -4.88 -10.73 -0.40
C ASP A 79 -4.20 -12.01 0.17
N VAL A 80 -4.83 -12.71 1.12
CA VAL A 80 -4.34 -14.03 1.62
C VAL A 80 -4.30 -15.04 0.47
N ARG A 81 -5.35 -15.08 -0.35
CA ARG A 81 -5.46 -16.02 -1.48
C ARG A 81 -4.46 -15.71 -2.59
N GLU A 82 -4.19 -14.44 -2.83
CA GLU A 82 -3.19 -14.02 -3.82
C GLU A 82 -1.77 -14.34 -3.33
N ALA A 83 -1.45 -13.99 -2.08
CA ALA A 83 -0.17 -14.33 -1.47
C ALA A 83 0.07 -15.84 -1.46
N ALA A 84 -0.96 -16.65 -1.17
CA ALA A 84 -0.86 -18.10 -1.22
C ALA A 84 -0.47 -18.61 -2.61
N ARG A 85 -1.12 -18.10 -3.67
CA ARG A 85 -0.81 -18.46 -5.06
C ARG A 85 0.62 -18.10 -5.45
N ILE A 86 1.12 -16.94 -5.02
CA ILE A 86 2.53 -16.55 -5.27
C ILE A 86 3.48 -17.53 -4.59
N ILE A 87 3.21 -17.89 -3.34
CA ILE A 87 4.05 -18.83 -2.59
C ILE A 87 4.05 -20.21 -3.24
N GLU A 88 2.89 -20.71 -3.67
CA GLU A 88 2.80 -21.98 -4.40
C GLU A 88 3.59 -21.99 -5.71
N ASN A 89 3.70 -20.84 -6.38
CA ASN A 89 4.44 -20.71 -7.64
C ASN A 89 5.96 -20.59 -7.43
N GLU A 90 6.37 -19.92 -6.34
CA GLU A 90 7.78 -19.56 -6.10
C GLU A 90 8.55 -20.61 -5.27
N PHE A 91 7.83 -21.48 -4.55
CA PHE A 91 8.40 -22.45 -3.62
C PHE A 91 7.98 -23.88 -3.96
N SER A 92 8.79 -24.84 -3.52
CA SER A 92 8.42 -26.25 -3.55
C SER A 92 7.59 -26.57 -2.30
N ILE A 93 6.28 -26.72 -2.50
CA ILE A 93 5.31 -26.98 -1.42
C ILE A 93 5.14 -28.48 -1.19
N ASP A 94 5.38 -28.92 0.04
CA ASP A 94 4.99 -30.26 0.49
C ASP A 94 3.49 -30.27 0.80
N ARG A 95 2.68 -30.75 -0.15
CA ARG A 95 1.22 -30.77 -0.04
C ARG A 95 0.69 -31.74 1.01
N ASP A 96 1.44 -32.79 1.33
CA ASP A 96 1.01 -33.79 2.32
C ASP A 96 1.17 -33.27 3.75
N GLN A 97 2.15 -32.38 3.97
CA GLN A 97 2.40 -31.72 5.25
C GLN A 97 1.81 -30.31 5.33
N SER A 98 1.39 -29.74 4.21
CA SER A 98 0.70 -28.45 4.18
C SER A 98 -0.76 -28.60 4.61
N VAL A 99 -1.25 -27.62 5.34
CA VAL A 99 -2.59 -27.61 5.92
C VAL A 99 -3.27 -26.32 5.48
N ASP A 100 -4.13 -26.42 4.47
CA ASP A 100 -5.09 -25.36 4.22
C ASP A 100 -6.30 -25.54 5.12
N LYS A 101 -6.27 -24.90 6.30
CA LYS A 101 -7.39 -24.98 7.25
C LYS A 101 -8.67 -24.34 6.70
N SER A 102 -8.58 -23.52 5.65
CA SER A 102 -9.77 -23.00 4.97
C SER A 102 -10.55 -24.07 4.20
N THR A 103 -9.88 -25.17 3.83
CA THR A 103 -10.51 -26.34 3.20
C THR A 103 -10.85 -27.47 4.16
N LEU A 104 -10.30 -27.43 5.38
CA LEU A 104 -10.51 -28.46 6.41
C LEU A 104 -11.67 -28.15 7.37
N LEU A 105 -12.10 -26.90 7.44
CA LEU A 105 -13.35 -26.57 8.11
C LEU A 105 -14.51 -27.09 7.26
N ASP A 106 -15.34 -27.95 7.85
CA ASP A 106 -16.64 -28.31 7.28
C ASP A 106 -17.40 -26.98 6.99
N THR A 107 -18.20 -26.94 5.92
CA THR A 107 -19.00 -25.75 5.57
C THR A 107 -19.98 -25.34 6.69
N THR A 108 -20.15 -26.20 7.69
CA THR A 108 -20.95 -25.99 8.90
C THR A 108 -20.18 -25.46 10.11
N GLU A 109 -18.85 -25.29 10.03
CA GLU A 109 -18.00 -24.85 11.14
C GLU A 109 -17.42 -23.44 10.93
N PHE A 110 -17.60 -22.58 11.93
CA PHE A 110 -16.91 -21.29 11.99
C PHE A 110 -15.65 -21.43 12.84
N GLY A 111 -14.50 -21.18 12.23
CA GLY A 111 -13.22 -21.46 12.86
C GLY A 111 -12.04 -20.80 12.16
N TYR A 112 -10.87 -21.30 12.53
CA TYR A 112 -9.62 -20.67 12.19
C TYR A 112 -9.20 -20.90 10.73
N LEU A 113 -9.52 -19.95 9.84
CA LEU A 113 -9.09 -19.95 8.44
C LEU A 113 -7.63 -19.47 8.34
N SER A 114 -6.70 -20.39 8.04
CA SER A 114 -5.31 -20.04 7.76
C SER A 114 -4.68 -21.04 6.83
N VAL A 115 -3.92 -20.50 5.88
CA VAL A 115 -3.15 -21.27 4.92
C VAL A 115 -1.77 -21.51 5.53
N HIS A 116 -1.44 -22.79 5.78
CA HIS A 116 -0.15 -23.21 6.32
C HIS A 116 0.56 -24.04 5.25
N PHE A 117 1.64 -23.51 4.70
CA PHE A 117 2.49 -24.23 3.77
C PHE A 117 3.75 -24.74 4.45
N VAL A 118 4.10 -25.99 4.18
CA VAL A 118 5.46 -26.48 4.39
C VAL A 118 6.20 -26.27 3.08
N ALA A 119 7.10 -25.29 3.06
CA ALA A 119 7.76 -24.80 1.86
C ALA A 119 9.28 -25.02 1.92
N ALA A 120 9.84 -25.52 0.82
CA ALA A 120 11.26 -25.51 0.53
C ALA A 120 11.55 -24.53 -0.61
N LEU A 121 12.79 -24.04 -0.72
CA LEU A 121 13.21 -23.27 -1.89
C LEU A 121 13.11 -24.13 -3.15
N SER A 122 12.65 -23.54 -4.26
CA SER A 122 12.62 -24.21 -5.55
C SER A 122 14.04 -24.51 -6.06
N GLU A 123 14.19 -25.52 -6.92
CA GLU A 123 15.48 -25.87 -7.54
C GLU A 123 16.14 -24.67 -8.26
N GLN A 124 15.32 -23.80 -8.87
CA GLN A 124 15.80 -22.57 -9.52
C GLN A 124 16.44 -21.60 -8.51
N ARG A 125 15.85 -21.44 -7.32
CA ARG A 125 16.42 -20.62 -6.25
C ARG A 125 17.65 -21.27 -5.64
N LEU A 126 17.61 -22.58 -5.41
CA LEU A 126 18.75 -23.33 -4.87
C LEU A 126 19.98 -23.30 -5.79
N ALA A 127 19.79 -23.10 -7.09
CA ALA A 127 20.89 -22.91 -8.04
C ALA A 127 21.62 -21.55 -7.87
N LEU A 128 21.02 -20.58 -7.16
CA LEU A 128 21.66 -19.31 -6.84
C LEU A 128 22.63 -19.46 -5.66
N SER A 129 23.80 -18.83 -5.77
CA SER A 129 24.92 -19.00 -4.85
C SER A 129 24.58 -18.67 -3.38
N GLU A 130 23.73 -17.68 -3.19
CA GLU A 130 23.29 -17.17 -1.89
C GLU A 130 22.23 -18.04 -1.21
N TYR A 131 21.61 -18.98 -1.94
CA TYR A 131 20.55 -19.84 -1.47
C TYR A 131 20.93 -21.33 -1.41
N GLY A 132 21.94 -21.77 -2.16
CA GLY A 132 22.31 -23.19 -2.27
C GLY A 132 22.62 -23.88 -0.93
N ARG A 133 23.10 -23.14 0.08
CA ARG A 133 23.34 -23.68 1.43
C ARG A 133 22.07 -24.11 2.19
N PHE A 134 20.89 -23.67 1.75
CA PHE A 134 19.62 -23.95 2.41
C PHE A 134 18.86 -25.12 1.80
N LYS A 135 19.50 -25.94 0.95
CA LYS A 135 18.86 -27.06 0.25
C LYS A 135 18.06 -28.01 1.14
N GLU A 136 18.56 -28.29 2.33
CA GLU A 136 17.93 -29.22 3.28
C GLU A 136 16.97 -28.53 4.27
N HIS A 137 16.73 -27.22 4.10
CA HIS A 137 15.88 -26.42 5.00
C HIS A 137 14.46 -26.32 4.46
N THR A 138 13.49 -26.34 5.39
CA THR A 138 12.08 -26.07 5.12
C THR A 138 11.56 -25.03 6.09
N ALA A 139 10.49 -24.34 5.71
CA ALA A 139 9.81 -23.37 6.55
C ALA A 139 8.30 -23.60 6.52
N GLU A 140 7.67 -23.43 7.68
CA GLU A 140 6.23 -23.31 7.81
C GLU A 140 5.82 -21.86 7.52
N ILE A 141 5.20 -21.61 6.37
CA ILE A 141 4.69 -20.29 5.99
C ILE A 141 3.20 -20.23 6.29
N GLN A 142 2.82 -19.33 7.19
CA GLN A 142 1.44 -19.10 7.63
C GLN A 142 0.94 -17.77 7.06
N ILE A 143 -0.18 -17.80 6.33
CA ILE A 143 -0.79 -16.61 5.71
C ILE A 143 -2.16 -16.38 6.34
N ARG A 144 -2.43 -15.13 6.75
CA ARG A 144 -3.60 -14.73 7.54
C ARG A 144 -3.99 -13.27 7.21
N SER A 145 -5.28 -12.93 7.26
CA SER A 145 -5.72 -11.54 7.36
C SER A 145 -5.44 -10.99 8.76
N ILE A 146 -5.51 -9.67 8.94
CA ILE A 146 -5.32 -9.03 10.24
C ILE A 146 -6.40 -9.46 11.25
N LEU A 147 -7.65 -9.65 10.81
CA LEU A 147 -8.74 -10.11 11.68
C LEU A 147 -8.56 -11.59 12.07
N GLN A 148 -8.15 -12.44 11.12
CA GLN A 148 -7.78 -13.82 11.40
C GLN A 148 -6.59 -13.90 12.36
N HIS A 149 -5.60 -13.02 12.20
CA HIS A 149 -4.44 -12.95 13.09
C HIS A 149 -4.85 -12.54 14.51
N ALA A 150 -5.66 -11.49 14.65
CA ALA A 150 -6.16 -11.01 15.93
C ALA A 150 -6.93 -12.10 16.69
N TRP A 151 -7.83 -12.81 15.99
CA TRP A 151 -8.55 -13.93 16.59
C TRP A 151 -7.61 -15.02 17.09
N ALA A 152 -6.61 -15.40 16.29
CA ALA A 152 -5.68 -16.47 16.63
C ALA A 152 -4.77 -16.13 17.81
N GLU A 153 -4.33 -14.88 17.92
CA GLU A 153 -3.50 -14.45 19.05
C GLU A 153 -4.33 -14.43 20.34
N ILE A 154 -5.58 -13.97 20.29
CA ILE A 154 -6.49 -14.00 21.45
C ILE A 154 -6.80 -15.44 21.87
N GLU A 155 -7.11 -16.32 20.91
CA GLU A 155 -7.38 -17.74 21.19
C GLU A 155 -6.17 -18.41 21.82
N HIS A 156 -4.98 -18.20 21.25
CA HIS A 156 -3.74 -18.77 21.77
C HIS A 156 -3.39 -18.25 23.18
N ASP A 157 -3.54 -16.95 23.43
CA ASP A 157 -3.22 -16.32 24.72
C ASP A 157 -4.18 -16.75 25.84
N LEU A 158 -5.48 -16.86 25.54
CA LEU A 158 -6.52 -17.31 26.48
C LEU A 158 -6.42 -18.82 26.84
N GLY A 159 -5.36 -19.50 26.41
CA GLY A 159 -4.98 -20.79 26.98
C GLY A 159 -5.49 -22.01 26.22
N TYR A 160 -5.73 -21.89 24.91
CA TYR A 160 -6.15 -23.00 24.03
C TYR A 160 -5.06 -24.08 23.80
N LYS A 161 -4.13 -24.29 24.74
CA LYS A 161 -3.06 -25.29 24.65
C LYS A 161 -3.55 -26.73 24.82
N ASN A 162 -4.77 -26.93 25.34
CA ASN A 162 -5.42 -28.24 25.41
C ASN A 162 -6.91 -28.12 24.98
N PRO A 163 -7.25 -28.45 23.71
CA PRO A 163 -8.61 -28.35 23.17
C PRO A 163 -9.66 -29.10 23.99
N ASN A 164 -9.25 -30.16 24.69
CA ASN A 164 -10.11 -31.01 25.51
C ASN A 164 -10.40 -30.41 26.90
N SER A 165 -9.72 -29.34 27.29
CA SER A 165 -9.89 -28.69 28.61
C SER A 165 -10.83 -27.47 28.59
N VAL A 166 -11.16 -26.98 27.39
CA VAL A 166 -11.99 -25.77 27.24
C VAL A 166 -13.49 -26.15 27.37
N PRO A 167 -14.29 -25.43 28.17
CA PRO A 167 -15.73 -25.65 28.23
C PRO A 167 -16.41 -25.44 26.87
N ALA A 168 -17.45 -26.23 26.58
CA ALA A 168 -18.17 -26.15 25.30
C ALA A 168 -18.75 -24.75 25.01
N GLU A 169 -19.19 -24.05 26.05
CA GLU A 169 -19.71 -22.68 25.95
C GLU A 169 -18.65 -21.66 25.51
N VAL A 170 -17.41 -21.84 25.97
CA VAL A 170 -16.27 -21.01 25.58
C VAL A 170 -15.90 -21.28 24.13
N ARG A 171 -15.82 -22.56 23.72
CA ARG A 171 -15.61 -22.92 22.30
C ARG A 171 -16.68 -22.33 21.39
N ARG A 172 -17.95 -22.42 21.79
CA ARG A 172 -19.07 -21.82 21.07
C ARG A 172 -18.91 -20.30 20.94
N SER A 173 -18.36 -19.64 21.95
CA SER A 173 -18.12 -18.20 21.91
C SER A 173 -16.99 -17.84 20.95
N PHE A 174 -15.89 -18.60 20.95
CA PHE A 174 -14.82 -18.45 19.95
C PHE A 174 -15.33 -18.62 18.52
N SER A 175 -16.16 -19.65 18.26
CA SER A 175 -16.77 -19.85 16.93
C SER A 175 -17.70 -18.71 16.53
N ARG A 176 -18.49 -18.13 17.46
CA ARG A 176 -19.31 -16.94 17.16
C ARG A 176 -18.46 -15.74 16.77
N VAL A 177 -17.36 -15.49 17.48
CA VAL A 177 -16.44 -14.40 17.14
C VAL A 177 -15.76 -14.65 15.80
N ALA A 178 -15.35 -15.90 15.53
CA ALA A 178 -14.77 -16.27 14.23
C ALA A 178 -15.74 -15.94 13.08
N GLY A 179 -17.02 -16.33 13.19
CA GLY A 179 -18.03 -16.01 12.19
C GLY A 179 -18.28 -14.50 12.03
N LEU A 180 -18.27 -13.73 13.13
CA LEU A 180 -18.39 -12.26 13.05
C LEU A 180 -17.20 -11.63 12.30
N LEU A 181 -15.98 -12.09 12.58
CA LEU A 181 -14.77 -11.58 11.94
C LEU A 181 -14.70 -11.97 10.47
N GLU A 182 -15.18 -13.16 10.10
CA GLU A 182 -15.30 -13.57 8.71
C GLU A 182 -16.27 -12.67 7.92
N ILE A 183 -17.43 -12.37 8.50
CA ILE A 183 -18.37 -11.39 7.91
C ILE A 183 -17.70 -10.02 7.78
N ALA A 184 -17.00 -9.56 8.82
CA ALA A 184 -16.32 -8.26 8.80
C ALA A 184 -15.23 -8.20 7.71
N ASP A 185 -14.40 -9.24 7.58
CA ASP A 185 -13.39 -9.35 6.51
C ASP A 185 -14.05 -9.26 5.12
N GLN A 186 -15.16 -9.96 4.91
CA GLN A 186 -15.88 -9.93 3.63
C GLN A 186 -16.47 -8.54 3.34
N GLU A 187 -17.02 -7.86 4.34
CA GLU A 187 -17.54 -6.50 4.18
C GLU A 187 -16.43 -5.49 3.89
N PHE A 188 -15.26 -5.61 4.52
CA PHE A 188 -14.11 -4.76 4.19
C PHE A 188 -13.63 -4.97 2.75
N VAL A 189 -13.60 -6.22 2.27
CA VAL A 189 -13.29 -6.52 0.86
C VAL A 189 -14.36 -5.91 -0.07
N ASN A 190 -15.64 -5.94 0.30
CA ASN A 190 -16.71 -5.33 -0.48
C ASN A 190 -16.56 -3.81 -0.54
N ILE A 191 -16.27 -3.16 0.60
CA ILE A 191 -16.00 -1.71 0.67
C ILE A 191 -14.79 -1.35 -0.20
N LYS A 192 -13.68 -2.08 -0.10
CA LYS A 192 -12.48 -1.90 -0.94
C LYS A 192 -12.83 -1.93 -2.43
N LYS A 193 -13.67 -2.89 -2.85
CA LYS A 193 -14.13 -3.02 -4.24
C LYS A 193 -15.05 -1.86 -4.67
N GLN A 194 -16.00 -1.47 -3.82
CA GLN A 194 -16.91 -0.36 -4.09
C GLN A 194 -16.17 0.97 -4.22
N LEU A 195 -15.20 1.23 -3.34
CA LEU A 195 -14.36 2.43 -3.43
C LEU A 195 -13.58 2.47 -4.74
N LYS A 196 -12.93 1.36 -5.11
CA LYS A 196 -12.23 1.25 -6.39
C LYS A 196 -13.17 1.44 -7.59
N GLN A 197 -14.36 0.86 -7.55
CA GLN A 197 -15.35 1.04 -8.61
C GLN A 197 -15.79 2.51 -8.71
N PHE A 198 -16.04 3.17 -7.57
CA PHE A 198 -16.41 4.58 -7.54
C PHE A 198 -15.29 5.48 -8.10
N GLU A 199 -14.03 5.17 -7.79
CA GLU A 199 -12.86 5.82 -8.37
C GLU A 199 -12.82 5.65 -9.89
N ASP A 200 -12.92 4.41 -10.38
CA ASP A 200 -12.90 4.09 -11.82
C ASP A 200 -14.07 4.76 -12.57
N GLU A 201 -15.27 4.77 -12.00
CA GLU A 201 -16.44 5.47 -12.54
C GLU A 201 -16.24 6.98 -12.58
N THR A 202 -15.61 7.56 -11.55
CA THR A 202 -15.30 9.00 -11.50
C THR A 202 -14.37 9.39 -12.65
N VAL A 203 -13.35 8.58 -12.95
CA VAL A 203 -12.45 8.81 -14.10
C VAL A 203 -13.21 8.80 -15.41
N GLN A 204 -14.07 7.80 -15.62
CA GLN A 204 -14.85 7.72 -16.85
C GLN A 204 -15.77 8.93 -17.01
N GLN A 205 -16.37 9.40 -15.92
CA GLN A 205 -17.18 10.63 -15.95
C GLN A 205 -16.33 11.84 -16.32
N ILE A 206 -15.14 12.00 -15.71
CA ILE A 206 -14.20 13.10 -16.04
C ILE A 206 -13.82 13.04 -17.53
N LEU A 207 -13.54 11.86 -18.08
CA LEU A 207 -13.18 11.70 -19.48
C LEU A 207 -14.35 11.96 -20.43
N SER A 208 -15.58 11.64 -20.02
CA SER A 208 -16.77 11.79 -20.87
C SER A 208 -17.33 13.21 -20.91
N ASP A 209 -17.45 13.86 -19.76
CA ASP A 209 -17.99 15.21 -19.60
C ASP A 209 -17.37 15.87 -18.35
N PRO A 210 -16.16 16.42 -18.48
CA PRO A 210 -15.41 16.94 -17.33
C PRO A 210 -16.11 18.13 -16.65
N HIS A 211 -17.03 18.83 -17.33
CA HIS A 211 -17.76 19.95 -16.73
C HIS A 211 -18.84 19.51 -15.74
N GLN A 212 -19.31 18.27 -15.81
CA GLN A 212 -20.31 17.73 -14.87
C GLN A 212 -19.70 17.23 -13.56
N VAL A 213 -18.40 16.94 -13.55
CA VAL A 213 -17.74 16.36 -12.38
C VAL A 213 -17.13 17.47 -11.52
N ARG A 214 -17.70 17.67 -10.33
CA ARG A 214 -17.17 18.62 -9.34
C ARG A 214 -15.89 18.09 -8.71
N ILE A 215 -14.95 18.99 -8.45
CA ILE A 215 -13.70 18.65 -7.77
C ILE A 215 -13.96 18.49 -6.27
N THR A 216 -13.49 17.39 -5.70
CA THR A 216 -13.50 17.08 -4.26
C THR A 216 -12.11 16.60 -3.86
N SER A 217 -11.81 16.53 -2.55
CA SER A 217 -10.53 15.99 -2.08
C SER A 217 -10.28 14.57 -2.61
N ASP A 218 -11.34 13.75 -2.63
CA ASP A 218 -11.24 12.32 -2.87
C ASP A 218 -10.97 12.04 -4.35
N ASN A 219 -11.70 12.72 -5.25
CA ASN A 219 -11.48 12.56 -6.68
C ASN A 219 -10.25 13.31 -7.20
N LEU A 220 -9.81 14.39 -6.53
CA LEU A 220 -8.64 15.16 -6.95
C LEU A 220 -7.36 14.36 -6.77
N ASN A 221 -7.22 13.64 -5.65
CA ASN A 221 -6.05 12.80 -5.41
C ASN A 221 -5.90 11.77 -6.52
N TYR A 222 -6.99 11.06 -6.82
CA TYR A 222 -7.02 10.08 -7.90
C TYR A 222 -6.70 10.71 -9.26
N PHE A 223 -7.29 11.86 -9.58
CA PHE A 223 -7.05 12.55 -10.85
C PHE A 223 -5.58 12.95 -11.03
N ILE A 224 -4.94 13.46 -9.99
CA ILE A 224 -3.51 13.83 -10.02
C ILE A 224 -2.66 12.59 -10.32
N ASP A 225 -2.91 11.49 -9.63
CA ASP A 225 -2.10 10.27 -9.75
C ASP A 225 -2.21 9.67 -11.17
N HIS A 226 -3.38 9.78 -11.81
CA HIS A 226 -3.66 9.13 -13.11
C HIS A 226 -3.67 10.07 -14.32
N SER A 227 -3.61 11.40 -14.14
CA SER A 227 -3.63 12.36 -15.24
C SER A 227 -2.25 12.48 -15.89
N SER A 228 -2.12 12.01 -17.13
CA SER A 228 -0.89 12.16 -17.91
C SER A 228 -0.52 13.63 -18.18
N VAL A 229 -1.52 14.50 -18.26
CA VAL A 229 -1.35 15.94 -18.49
C VAL A 229 -0.77 16.63 -17.24
N ILE A 230 -1.32 16.35 -16.06
CA ILE A 230 -0.79 16.89 -14.79
C ILE A 230 0.61 16.33 -14.53
N ASN A 231 0.80 15.02 -14.71
CA ASN A 231 2.11 14.39 -14.54
C ASN A 231 3.18 14.96 -15.51
N ALA A 232 2.80 15.33 -16.74
CA ALA A 232 3.70 15.98 -17.68
C ALA A 232 4.04 17.42 -17.25
N LEU A 233 3.04 18.18 -16.79
CA LEU A 233 3.22 19.53 -16.28
C LEU A 233 4.13 19.55 -15.04
N ASP A 234 3.87 18.67 -14.07
CA ASP A 234 4.68 18.53 -12.86
C ASP A 234 6.16 18.29 -13.19
N LYS A 235 6.45 17.39 -14.14
CA LYS A 235 7.81 17.08 -14.60
C LYS A 235 8.50 18.25 -15.27
N GLN A 236 7.76 19.14 -15.94
CA GLN A 236 8.34 20.34 -16.55
C GLN A 236 8.66 21.42 -15.50
N LEU A 237 7.90 21.46 -14.41
CA LEU A 237 8.05 22.46 -13.35
C LEU A 237 9.12 22.08 -12.32
N VAL A 238 9.39 20.79 -12.16
CA VAL A 238 10.34 20.27 -11.18
C VAL A 238 11.68 19.97 -11.83
N THR A 239 12.74 20.63 -11.38
CA THR A 239 14.12 20.39 -11.86
C THR A 239 14.74 19.11 -11.28
N SER A 240 14.20 18.56 -10.18
CA SER A 240 14.70 17.32 -9.57
C SER A 240 14.22 16.08 -10.32
N GLN A 241 15.10 15.07 -10.45
CA GLN A 241 14.72 13.77 -11.00
C GLN A 241 13.78 12.97 -10.09
N MET A 242 13.68 13.35 -8.81
CA MET A 242 12.82 12.70 -7.83
C MET A 242 11.53 13.51 -7.66
N MET A 243 10.39 12.82 -7.81
CA MET A 243 9.05 13.29 -7.51
C MET A 243 8.50 12.46 -6.36
N LEU A 244 7.99 13.14 -5.34
CA LEU A 244 7.25 12.53 -4.24
C LEU A 244 5.77 12.40 -4.63
N ASP A 245 5.09 11.44 -4.03
CA ASP A 245 3.65 11.28 -4.23
C ASP A 245 2.88 12.49 -3.65
N SER A 246 1.66 12.67 -4.16
CA SER A 246 0.70 13.63 -3.61
C SER A 246 0.39 13.28 -2.14
N ASP A 247 0.08 14.29 -1.32
CA ASP A 247 -0.36 14.06 0.06
C ASP A 247 -1.61 14.85 0.42
N GLN A 248 -2.29 14.43 1.48
CA GLN A 248 -3.56 15.04 1.90
C GLN A 248 -3.45 16.54 2.21
N GLN A 249 -2.27 17.00 2.65
CA GLN A 249 -2.05 18.41 2.95
C GLN A 249 -2.05 19.26 1.68
N LEU A 250 -1.34 18.80 0.64
CA LEU A 250 -1.35 19.42 -0.68
C LEU A 250 -2.76 19.42 -1.28
N ILE A 251 -3.46 18.28 -1.28
CA ILE A 251 -4.82 18.17 -1.81
C ILE A 251 -5.76 19.19 -1.14
N ASN A 252 -5.73 19.28 0.19
CA ASN A 252 -6.56 20.24 0.93
C ASN A 252 -6.21 21.70 0.60
N GLU A 253 -4.95 21.98 0.27
CA GLU A 253 -4.52 23.30 -0.15
C GLU A 253 -4.98 23.64 -1.57
N LEU A 254 -4.86 22.71 -2.51
CA LEU A 254 -5.36 22.86 -3.88
C LEU A 254 -6.87 23.11 -3.89
N ILE A 255 -7.67 22.41 -3.07
CA ILE A 255 -9.11 22.66 -2.94
C ILE A 255 -9.40 24.11 -2.49
N ARG A 256 -8.61 24.65 -1.55
CA ARG A 256 -8.75 26.05 -1.13
C ARG A 256 -8.36 27.02 -2.26
N MET A 257 -7.33 26.70 -3.04
CA MET A 257 -6.93 27.49 -4.19
C MET A 257 -8.01 27.48 -5.28
N PHE A 258 -8.60 26.32 -5.59
CA PHE A 258 -9.69 26.17 -6.54
C PHE A 258 -10.89 27.04 -6.19
N HIS A 259 -11.30 27.05 -4.92
CA HIS A 259 -12.36 27.96 -4.45
C HIS A 259 -11.98 29.44 -4.64
N TYR A 260 -10.70 29.78 -4.52
CA TYR A 260 -10.23 31.16 -4.69
C TYR A 260 -10.22 31.61 -6.16
N VAL A 261 -9.81 30.72 -7.07
CA VAL A 261 -9.73 30.99 -8.52
C VAL A 261 -11.01 30.65 -9.28
N ASP A 262 -12.04 30.20 -8.57
CA ASP A 262 -13.36 29.81 -9.10
C ASP A 262 -13.32 28.62 -10.06
N ILE A 263 -12.40 27.66 -9.83
CA ILE A 263 -12.41 26.35 -10.49
C ILE A 263 -13.23 25.40 -9.62
N ARG A 264 -14.29 24.83 -10.18
CA ARG A 264 -15.30 23.99 -9.49
C ARG A 264 -15.43 22.60 -10.08
N ASN A 265 -15.15 22.44 -11.36
CA ASN A 265 -15.23 21.17 -12.08
C ASN A 265 -13.95 20.86 -12.87
N TYR A 266 -13.83 19.61 -13.32
CA TYR A 266 -12.66 19.17 -14.06
C TYR A 266 -12.53 19.83 -15.43
N GLY A 267 -13.64 20.26 -16.04
CA GLY A 267 -13.62 20.97 -17.32
C GLY A 267 -12.89 22.30 -17.20
N GLU A 268 -13.27 23.11 -16.20
CA GLU A 268 -12.60 24.37 -15.86
C GLU A 268 -11.12 24.16 -15.48
N LEU A 269 -10.80 23.07 -14.77
CA LEU A 269 -9.41 22.74 -14.45
C LEU A 269 -8.60 22.41 -15.71
N ILE A 270 -9.14 21.58 -16.60
CA ILE A 270 -8.48 21.18 -17.85
C ILE A 270 -8.28 22.40 -18.77
N GLU A 271 -9.29 23.26 -18.88
CA GLU A 271 -9.20 24.53 -19.60
C GLU A 271 -8.13 25.44 -18.99
N ALA A 272 -8.11 25.58 -17.67
CA ALA A 272 -7.12 26.39 -16.98
C ALA A 272 -5.70 25.86 -17.19
N VAL A 273 -5.51 24.53 -17.16
CA VAL A 273 -4.24 23.88 -17.47
C VAL A 273 -3.82 24.19 -18.91
N SER A 274 -4.72 24.01 -19.88
CA SER A 274 -4.44 24.26 -21.30
C SER A 274 -4.03 25.72 -21.55
N VAL A 275 -4.77 26.68 -21.00
CA VAL A 275 -4.56 28.11 -21.22
C VAL A 275 -3.36 28.64 -20.44
N HIS A 276 -3.19 28.25 -19.18
CA HIS A 276 -2.25 28.91 -18.27
C HIS A 276 -0.93 28.16 -18.05
N SER A 277 -0.72 26.99 -18.69
CA SER A 277 0.55 26.24 -18.59
C SER A 277 1.81 27.08 -18.90
N PRO A 278 1.86 27.90 -19.98
CA PRO A 278 3.06 28.71 -20.26
C PRO A 278 3.39 29.69 -19.13
N LEU A 279 2.35 30.32 -18.57
CA LEU A 279 2.49 31.26 -17.48
C LEU A 279 2.89 30.58 -16.16
N ALA A 280 2.34 29.39 -15.89
CA ALA A 280 2.70 28.55 -14.76
C ALA A 280 4.17 28.12 -14.82
N LEU A 281 4.67 27.72 -15.99
CA LEU A 281 6.09 27.43 -16.21
C LEU A 281 6.97 28.66 -15.94
N LYS A 282 6.56 29.84 -16.41
CA LYS A 282 7.28 31.08 -16.12
C LYS A 282 7.31 31.40 -14.64
N CYS A 283 6.18 31.22 -13.95
CA CYS A 283 6.06 31.38 -12.50
C CYS A 283 7.07 30.49 -11.75
N ALA A 284 7.16 29.20 -12.11
CA ALA A 284 8.11 28.28 -11.48
C ALA A 284 9.58 28.66 -11.70
N GLN A 285 9.92 29.30 -12.83
CA GLN A 285 11.29 29.77 -13.09
C GLN A 285 11.71 30.96 -12.23
N VAL A 286 10.77 31.85 -11.92
CA VAL A 286 11.07 33.12 -11.21
C VAL A 286 10.83 33.04 -9.71
N MET A 287 10.05 32.05 -9.26
CA MET A 287 9.74 31.88 -7.85
C MET A 287 10.86 31.10 -7.15
N PRO A 288 11.28 31.53 -5.94
CA PRO A 288 12.19 30.73 -5.13
C PRO A 288 11.46 29.46 -4.73
N ASN A 289 11.84 28.33 -5.34
CA ASN A 289 11.14 27.04 -5.31
C ASN A 289 10.63 26.69 -3.89
N PRO A 290 9.37 27.03 -3.55
CA PRO A 290 8.88 26.89 -2.18
C PRO A 290 8.35 25.48 -1.93
N PHE A 291 8.35 24.62 -2.96
CA PHE A 291 7.67 23.34 -2.93
C PHE A 291 8.64 22.18 -2.89
N LEU A 292 8.30 21.20 -2.07
CA LEU A 292 8.79 19.85 -2.29
C LEU A 292 8.23 19.36 -3.63
N PRO A 293 9.07 18.72 -4.47
CA PRO A 293 8.65 18.19 -5.76
C PRO A 293 7.66 17.04 -5.56
N ARG A 294 6.36 17.34 -5.59
CA ARG A 294 5.26 16.42 -5.31
C ARG A 294 4.29 16.36 -6.48
N GLN A 295 3.68 15.21 -6.72
CA GLN A 295 2.61 15.08 -7.71
C GLN A 295 1.46 16.04 -7.39
N GLY A 296 0.93 16.69 -8.41
CA GLY A 296 -0.10 17.72 -8.32
C GLY A 296 0.42 19.13 -8.15
N ILE A 297 1.74 19.34 -8.07
CA ILE A 297 2.30 20.67 -7.84
C ILE A 297 2.03 21.66 -8.98
N GLY A 298 1.93 21.15 -10.21
CA GLY A 298 1.59 21.93 -11.38
C GLY A 298 0.23 22.59 -11.28
N ILE A 299 -0.72 21.96 -10.58
CA ILE A 299 -2.03 22.55 -10.31
C ILE A 299 -1.89 23.82 -9.44
N ALA A 300 -1.00 23.81 -8.44
CA ALA A 300 -0.76 24.99 -7.60
C ALA A 300 -0.20 26.15 -8.44
N TYR A 301 0.72 25.86 -9.37
CA TYR A 301 1.23 26.86 -10.31
C TYR A 301 0.18 27.32 -11.32
N ILE A 302 -0.76 26.47 -11.73
CA ILE A 302 -1.90 26.87 -12.56
C ILE A 302 -2.82 27.83 -11.80
N CYS A 303 -3.18 27.54 -10.54
CA CYS A 303 -3.99 28.46 -9.73
C CYS A 303 -3.30 29.83 -9.56
N MET A 304 -1.98 29.82 -9.40
CA MET A 304 -1.18 31.04 -9.34
C MET A 304 -1.19 31.79 -10.67
N ALA A 305 -0.99 31.10 -11.79
CA ALA A 305 -1.03 31.67 -13.12
C ALA A 305 -2.41 32.28 -13.44
N VAL A 306 -3.50 31.59 -13.11
CA VAL A 306 -4.88 32.09 -13.24
C VAL A 306 -5.06 33.38 -12.44
N THR A 307 -4.56 33.41 -11.19
CA THR A 307 -4.66 34.60 -10.34
C THR A 307 -3.90 35.80 -10.92
N ILE A 308 -2.68 35.59 -11.40
CA ILE A 308 -1.85 36.65 -12.00
C ILE A 308 -2.47 37.13 -13.33
N ALA A 309 -2.94 36.22 -14.17
CA ALA A 309 -3.58 36.54 -15.45
C ALA A 309 -4.87 37.36 -15.28
N GLY A 310 -5.55 37.26 -14.14
CA GLY A 310 -6.70 38.11 -13.81
C GLY A 310 -6.38 39.60 -13.65
N ASN A 311 -5.10 39.97 -13.52
CA ASN A 311 -4.59 41.35 -13.47
C ASN A 311 -5.29 42.26 -12.42
N ASP A 312 -5.74 41.67 -11.31
CA ASP A 312 -6.31 42.40 -10.16
C ASP A 312 -5.27 42.45 -9.02
N PRO A 313 -4.65 43.62 -8.74
CA PRO A 313 -3.62 43.75 -7.73
C PRO A 313 -4.06 43.31 -6.32
N HIS A 314 -5.33 43.51 -5.96
CA HIS A 314 -5.84 43.13 -4.64
C HIS A 314 -6.01 41.61 -4.53
N ARG A 315 -6.54 40.96 -5.57
CA ARG A 315 -6.62 39.49 -5.60
C ARG A 315 -5.24 38.84 -5.64
N ILE A 316 -4.30 39.45 -6.36
CA ILE A 316 -2.94 38.91 -6.41
C ILE A 316 -2.27 39.01 -5.02
N ASP A 317 -2.27 40.18 -4.38
CA ASP A 317 -1.69 40.35 -3.03
C ASP A 317 -2.32 39.39 -2.01
N TYR A 318 -3.66 39.26 -2.01
CA TYR A 318 -4.35 38.36 -1.09
C TYR A 318 -3.97 36.88 -1.29
N PHE A 319 -3.90 36.42 -2.54
CA PHE A 319 -3.55 35.03 -2.86
C PHE A 319 -2.17 34.66 -2.30
N PHE A 320 -1.17 35.49 -2.58
CA PHE A 320 0.19 35.24 -2.09
C PHE A 320 0.28 35.31 -0.56
N ARG A 321 -0.39 36.25 0.10
CA ARG A 321 -0.42 36.28 1.58
C ARG A 321 -1.10 35.05 2.19
N ARG A 322 -2.13 34.53 1.52
CA ARG A 322 -2.94 33.42 2.05
C ARG A 322 -2.26 32.07 1.88
N PHE A 323 -1.72 31.81 0.70
CA PHE A 323 -1.18 30.50 0.32
C PHE A 323 0.35 30.45 0.39
N TYR A 324 1.03 31.60 0.32
CA TYR A 324 2.48 31.68 0.31
C TYR A 324 3.01 32.77 1.25
N PRO A 325 2.67 32.73 2.55
CA PRO A 325 3.01 33.80 3.49
C PRO A 325 4.51 34.04 3.65
N GLU A 326 5.34 33.03 3.36
CA GLU A 326 6.79 33.09 3.46
C GLU A 326 7.46 33.77 2.24
N LEU A 327 6.74 33.92 1.11
CA LEU A 327 7.29 34.56 -0.09
C LEU A 327 7.47 36.06 0.11
N ARG A 328 8.75 36.49 0.09
CA ARG A 328 9.13 37.91 0.06
C ARG A 328 9.24 38.39 -1.38
N ASN A 329 9.06 39.70 -1.61
CA ASN A 329 9.22 40.36 -2.91
C ASN A 329 8.25 39.92 -4.03
N VAL A 330 7.01 39.55 -3.68
CA VAL A 330 5.93 39.18 -4.62
C VAL A 330 5.79 40.20 -5.77
N GLY A 331 5.92 41.50 -5.48
CA GLY A 331 5.84 42.56 -6.50
C GLY A 331 6.95 42.52 -7.56
N GLU A 332 8.16 42.07 -7.22
CA GLU A 332 9.26 41.90 -8.20
C GLU A 332 9.05 40.64 -9.04
N ILE A 333 8.50 39.58 -8.43
CA ILE A 333 8.16 38.33 -9.11
C ILE A 333 7.08 38.60 -10.17
N ILE A 334 6.01 39.31 -9.80
CA ILE A 334 4.92 39.65 -10.74
C ILE A 334 5.45 40.45 -11.92
N LYS A 335 6.32 41.44 -11.70
CA LYS A 335 6.91 42.25 -12.79
C LYS A 335 7.68 41.41 -13.81
N GLN A 336 8.31 40.30 -13.40
CA GLN A 336 9.03 39.40 -14.30
C GLN A 336 8.10 38.48 -15.11
N VAL A 337 6.87 38.29 -14.64
CA VAL A 337 5.85 37.43 -15.24
C VAL A 337 4.88 38.23 -16.13
N GLN A 338 4.74 39.53 -15.84
CA GLN A 338 3.78 40.46 -16.46
C GLN A 338 3.85 40.59 -18.00
N PRO A 339 5.03 40.54 -18.66
CA PRO A 339 5.09 40.60 -20.12
C PRO A 339 4.35 39.45 -20.81
N LEU A 340 4.41 38.23 -20.24
CA LEU A 340 3.72 37.07 -20.80
C LEU A 340 2.20 37.17 -20.65
N THR A 341 1.72 37.77 -19.56
CA THR A 341 0.27 38.00 -19.38
C THR A 341 -0.27 38.99 -20.39
N GLU A 342 0.50 40.02 -20.77
CA GLU A 342 0.08 41.02 -21.76
C GLU A 342 -0.02 40.43 -23.17
N GLU A 343 0.92 39.54 -23.54
CA GLU A 343 0.86 38.78 -24.80
C GLU A 343 -0.37 37.85 -24.87
N MET A 344 -0.65 37.10 -23.79
CA MET A 344 -1.83 36.22 -23.71
C MET A 344 -3.17 36.97 -23.77
N ILE A 345 -3.23 38.20 -23.22
CA ILE A 345 -4.42 39.06 -23.28
C ILE A 345 -4.59 39.65 -24.69
N GLN A 346 -3.51 39.97 -25.39
CA GLN A 346 -3.57 40.47 -26.76
C GLN A 346 -4.06 39.39 -27.74
N GLU A 347 -3.63 38.14 -27.61
CA GLU A 347 -4.11 37.02 -28.44
C GLU A 347 -5.61 36.74 -28.25
N LYS A 348 -6.15 36.87 -27.03
CA LYS A 348 -7.59 36.69 -26.76
C LYS A 348 -8.50 37.79 -27.31
N ASN A 349 -7.96 38.95 -27.69
CA ASN A 349 -8.73 40.09 -28.22
C ASN A 349 -8.69 40.17 -29.76
N ILE A 350 -8.15 39.16 -30.45
CA ILE A 350 -8.01 39.12 -31.91
C ILE A 350 -9.06 38.18 -32.58
N ASP A 351 -9.87 37.45 -31.81
CA ASP A 351 -10.97 36.61 -32.32
C ASP A 351 -12.35 37.28 -32.24
#